data_AF-A0A4U2ZHH1-F1
#
_entry.id   AF-A0A4U2ZHH1-F1
#
_cell.length_a   1.000
_cell.length_b   1.000
_cell.length_c   1.000
_cell.angle_alpha   90.00
_cell.angle_beta   90.00
_cell.angle_gamma   90.00
#
_symmetry.space_group_name_H-M   'P 1'
#
loop_
_entity.id
_entity.type
_entity.pdbx_description
1 polymer ?
#
loop_
_entity_poly.entity_id
_entity_poly.type
_entity_poly.pdbx_seq_one_letter_code
_entity_poly.pdbx_strand_id
1 'polypeptide(L)' 'IPADTISINRDRAGRPFLNKYHGWKGDFNLSHSEEWIICGLTSNGRIGVDIEKIQPIDFSITELCFTQEELDY' A
#
# COMPACT_ATOMS: atom_id res chain seq x y z
N ILE A 1 22.29 5.49 3.18
CA ILE A 1 22.44 4.30 2.30
C ILE A 1 22.32 4.80 0.87
N PRO A 2 23.32 4.60 -0.01
CA PRO A 2 23.21 4.98 -1.41
C PRO A 2 22.06 4.24 -2.10
N ALA A 3 21.26 4.93 -2.90
CA ALA A 3 20.01 4.38 -3.46
C ALA A 3 20.24 3.19 -4.40
N ASP A 4 21.34 3.21 -5.15
CA ASP A 4 21.81 2.15 -6.05
C ASP A 4 22.20 0.85 -5.33
N THR A 5 22.41 0.89 -4.01
CA THR A 5 22.71 -0.29 -3.19
C THR A 5 21.47 -0.94 -2.57
N ILE A 6 20.28 -0.39 -2.81
CA ILE A 6 19.01 -0.87 -2.25
C ILE A 6 18.35 -1.84 -3.23
N SER A 7 18.08 -3.07 -2.78
CA SER A 7 17.31 -4.06 -3.55
C SER A 7 15.90 -4.21 -2.99
N ILE A 8 14.90 -3.81 -3.78
CA ILE A 8 13.48 -4.03 -3.50
C ILE A 8 13.08 -5.37 -4.12
N ASN A 9 12.51 -6.26 -3.31
CA ASN A 9 12.02 -7.57 -3.71
C ASN A 9 10.49 -7.59 -3.60
N ARG A 10 9.84 -8.63 -4.16
CA ARG A 10 8.39 -8.82 -4.04
C ARG A 10 8.08 -10.18 -3.43
N ASP A 11 7.08 -10.22 -2.55
CA ASP A 11 6.62 -11.48 -1.97
C ASP A 11 5.77 -12.27 -2.97
N ARG A 12 5.22 -13.42 -2.54
CA ARG A 12 4.39 -14.28 -3.40
C ARG A 12 3.10 -13.60 -3.90
N ALA A 13 2.60 -12.59 -3.18
CA ALA A 13 1.45 -11.79 -3.56
C ALA A 13 1.84 -10.53 -4.35
N GLY A 14 3.13 -10.34 -4.62
CA GLY A 14 3.63 -9.19 -5.38
C GLY A 14 3.91 -7.94 -4.53
N ARG A 15 3.69 -7.98 -3.21
CA ARG A 15 3.92 -6.84 -2.33
C ARG A 15 5.41 -6.53 -2.25
N PRO A 16 5.84 -5.28 -2.51
CA PRO A 16 7.25 -4.91 -2.42
C PRO A 16 7.72 -4.91 -0.96
N PHE A 17 8.95 -5.37 -0.73
CA PHE A 17 9.61 -5.32 0.57
C PHE A 17 11.12 -5.15 0.40
N LEU A 18 11.77 -4.66 1.45
CA LEU A 18 13.23 -4.61 1.55
C LEU A 18 13.67 -5.87 2.29
N ASN A 19 14.64 -6.59 1.73
CA ASN A 19 15.34 -7.61 2.49
C ASN A 19 15.90 -6.98 3.77
N LYS A 20 16.21 -7.79 4.80
CA LYS A 20 16.77 -7.35 6.11
C LYS A 20 18.19 -6.77 5.99
N TYR A 21 18.39 -5.88 5.04
CA TYR A 21 19.60 -5.16 4.72
C TYR A 21 19.91 -4.20 5.87
N HIS A 22 21.15 -4.21 6.34
CA HIS A 22 21.62 -3.39 7.47
C HIS A 22 20.76 -3.48 8.74
N GLY A 23 20.12 -4.63 8.99
CA GLY A 23 19.30 -4.81 10.19
C GLY A 23 17.98 -4.03 10.16
N TRP A 24 17.51 -3.59 8.99
CA TRP A 24 16.17 -3.04 8.81
C TRP A 24 15.11 -4.03 9.31
N LYS A 25 14.25 -3.56 10.21
CA LYS A 25 13.13 -4.31 10.79
C LYS A 25 11.76 -3.68 10.51
N GLY A 26 11.75 -2.56 9.80
CA GLY A 26 10.52 -1.88 9.45
C GLY A 26 9.82 -2.48 8.25
N ASP A 27 8.75 -1.82 7.84
CA ASP A 27 7.95 -2.18 6.67
C ASP A 27 7.58 -0.90 5.90
N PHE A 28 7.31 -1.06 4.62
CA PHE A 28 6.81 0.03 3.79
C PHE A 28 5.71 -0.47 2.86
N ASN A 29 4.87 0.47 2.44
CA ASN A 29 3.88 0.25 1.41
C ASN A 29 3.70 1.53 0.61
N LEU A 30 3.25 1.38 -0.63
CA LEU A 30 3.06 2.49 -1.55
C LEU A 30 1.74 2.31 -2.28
N SER A 31 1.08 3.43 -2.53
CA SER A 31 -0.08 3.52 -3.41
C SER A 31 0.05 4.80 -4.24
N HIS A 32 -0.63 4.83 -5.37
CA HIS A 32 -0.64 6.00 -6.24
C HIS A 32 -2.02 6.16 -6.85
N SER A 33 -2.46 7.40 -7.02
CA SER A 33 -3.69 7.73 -7.71
C SER A 33 -3.49 9.07 -8.41
N GLU A 34 -3.67 9.04 -9.73
CA GLU A 34 -3.40 10.18 -10.62
C GLU A 34 -1.96 10.68 -10.49
N GLU A 35 -1.76 11.95 -10.18
CA GLU A 35 -0.46 12.60 -10.05
C GLU A 35 0.21 12.34 -8.69
N TRP A 36 -0.48 11.66 -7.77
CA TRP A 36 0.00 11.44 -6.42
C TRP A 36 0.57 10.05 -6.22
N ILE A 37 1.75 10.00 -5.60
CA ILE A 37 2.35 8.78 -5.05
C ILE A 37 2.51 9.00 -3.55
N ILE A 38 2.04 8.06 -2.75
CA ILE A 38 2.29 8.04 -1.31
C ILE A 38 3.15 6.83 -0.93
N CYS A 39 3.97 7.01 0.10
CA CYS A 39 4.76 5.93 0.68
C CYS A 39 4.61 5.98 2.20
N GLY A 40 4.01 4.95 2.77
CA GLY A 40 3.95 4.75 4.21
C GLY A 40 5.16 3.95 4.67
N LEU A 41 5.79 4.39 5.76
CA LEU A 41 6.90 3.70 6.39
C LEU A 41 6.62 3.50 7.88
N THR A 42 6.95 2.33 8.40
CA THR A 42 6.91 2.06 9.84
C THR A 42 8.18 1.36 10.30
N SER A 43 8.63 1.65 11.52
CA SER A 43 9.66 0.88 12.22
C SER A 43 9.10 -0.29 13.02
N ASN A 44 7.78 -0.39 13.15
CA ASN A 44 7.09 -1.42 13.93
C ASN A 44 5.84 -1.95 13.21
N GLY A 45 5.72 -3.27 13.13
CA GLY A 45 4.57 -3.93 12.51
C GLY A 45 4.53 -3.81 10.99
N ARG A 46 3.44 -4.30 10.39
CA ARG A 46 3.17 -4.15 8.96
C ARG A 46 2.32 -2.93 8.69
N ILE A 47 2.52 -2.28 7.54
CA ILE A 47 1.72 -1.15 7.09
C ILE A 47 1.06 -1.42 5.74
N GLY A 48 -0.13 -0.86 5.52
CA GLY A 48 -0.77 -0.73 4.21
C GLY A 48 -1.19 0.71 4.05
N VAL A 49 -0.97 1.30 2.88
CA VAL A 49 -1.44 2.65 2.55
C VAL A 49 -2.17 2.59 1.24
N ASP A 50 -3.21 3.41 1.13
CA ASP A 50 -3.93 3.57 -0.12
C ASP A 50 -4.33 5.04 -0.30
N ILE A 51 -4.25 5.52 -1.54
CA ILE A 51 -4.70 6.86 -1.93
C ILE A 51 -5.59 6.70 -3.14
N GLU A 52 -6.75 7.35 -3.13
CA GLU A 52 -7.64 7.36 -4.28
C GLU A 52 -8.19 8.76 -4.54
N LYS A 53 -8.27 9.12 -5.82
CA LYS A 53 -8.93 10.36 -6.23
C LYS A 53 -10.44 10.21 -6.07
N ILE A 54 -11.03 11.16 -5.36
CA ILE A 54 -12.49 11.30 -5.30
C ILE A 54 -13.00 11.74 -6.67
N GLN A 55 -13.82 10.90 -7.30
CA GLN A 55 -14.46 11.14 -8.60
C GLN A 55 -15.76 10.35 -8.71
N PRO A 56 -16.65 10.67 -9.67
CA PRO A 56 -17.85 9.86 -9.92
C PRO A 56 -17.47 8.42 -10.28
N ILE A 57 -18.12 7.45 -9.64
CA ILE A 57 -17.96 6.02 -9.90
C ILE A 57 -19.33 5.34 -10.00
N ASP A 58 -19.36 4.15 -10.63
CA ASP A 58 -20.51 3.27 -10.56
C ASP A 58 -20.49 2.51 -9.23
N PHE A 59 -21.48 2.80 -8.37
CA PHE A 59 -21.60 2.19 -7.06
C PHE A 59 -22.07 0.73 -7.11
N SER A 60 -22.45 0.19 -8.27
CA SER A 60 -22.76 -1.24 -8.39
C SER A 60 -21.60 -2.15 -7.92
N ILE A 61 -20.36 -1.64 -7.98
CA ILE A 61 -19.18 -2.37 -7.49
C ILE A 61 -19.17 -2.57 -5.97
N THR A 62 -19.84 -1.70 -5.20
CA THR A 62 -19.81 -1.78 -3.73
C THR A 62 -20.52 -3.03 -3.22
N GLU A 63 -21.49 -3.56 -3.97
CA GLU A 63 -22.16 -4.83 -3.66
C GLU A 63 -21.19 -6.04 -3.66
N LEU A 64 -20.04 -5.94 -4.33
CA LEU A 64 -19.04 -7.00 -4.42
C LEU A 64 -17.91 -6.87 -3.38
N CYS A 65 -17.69 -5.68 -2.83
CA CYS A 65 -16.51 -5.40 -2.00
C CYS A 65 -16.81 -4.80 -0.63
N PHE A 66 -18.00 -4.22 -0.41
CA PHE A 66 -18.38 -3.65 0.88
C PHE A 66 -19.21 -4.67 1.67
N THR A 67 -19.08 -4.61 2.98
CA THR A 67 -19.98 -5.29 3.92
C THR A 67 -21.33 -4.58 3.98
N GLN A 68 -22.35 -5.26 4.50
CA GLN A 68 -23.67 -4.64 4.70
C GLN A 68 -23.59 -3.41 5.61
N GLU A 69 -22.74 -3.46 6.64
CA GLU A 69 -22.52 -2.36 7.59
C GLU A 69 -21.94 -1.11 6.90
N GLU A 70 -21.06 -1.29 5.91
CA GLU A 70 -20.49 -0.19 5.11
C GLU A 70 -21.48 0.39 4.09
N LEU A 71 -22.46 -0.40 3.61
CA LEU A 71 -23.52 0.06 2.72
C LEU A 71 -24.63 0.83 3.46
N ASP A 72 -24.84 0.51 4.74
CA ASP A 72 -25.88 1.10 5.58
C ASP A 72 -25.44 2.40 6.29
N TYR A 73 -24.16 2.80 6.15
CA TYR A 73 -23.57 4.00 6.76
C TYR A 73 -23.79 5.28 5.93
#